data_AF-A0A964NWE1-F1
#
_entry.id   AF-A0A964NWE1-F1
#
_cell.length_a   1.000
_cell.length_b   1.000
_cell.length_c   1.000
_cell.angle_alpha   90.00
_cell.angle_beta   90.00
_cell.angle_gamma   90.00
#
_symmetry.space_group_name_H-M   'P 1'
#
loop_
_entity.id
_entity.type
_entity.pdbx_description
1 polymer ?
#
loop_
_entity_poly.entity_id
_entity_poly.type
_entity_poly.pdbx_seq_one_letter_code
_entity_poly.pdbx_strand_id
1 'polypeptide(L)'
;MHRLLVRRMGAFRSPRLLSTAVATLAAVLPFLGALHGYFLSDDFGLIWLLWDKPPAHFLSLFAAPWTETIYGYRADEIRPTLAFSYWLDARWGAANPVGYHVTNILLHLGNTLLVLALARSGAALPWLGAAFAAVLFALMPAHAETVVWISGRADSLPSLFMLLTLLAYHFWRTKRGA
;
A
#
# COMPACT_ATOMS: atom_id res chain seq x y z
N MET A 1 15.70 -19.90 -41.14
CA MET A 1 14.89 -18.74 -40.69
C MET A 1 13.74 -19.09 -39.73
N HIS A 2 13.39 -20.37 -39.51
CA HIS A 2 12.27 -20.78 -38.64
C HIS A 2 12.56 -20.76 -37.12
N ARG A 3 13.84 -20.73 -36.70
CA ARG A 3 14.23 -20.72 -35.26
C ARG A 3 14.25 -19.32 -34.62
N LEU A 4 14.19 -18.25 -35.42
CA LEU A 4 14.21 -16.86 -34.93
C LEU A 4 12.83 -16.33 -34.55
N LEU A 5 11.75 -16.93 -35.07
CA LEU A 5 10.37 -16.52 -34.79
C LEU A 5 9.86 -17.04 -33.43
N VAL A 6 10.31 -18.21 -32.96
CA VAL A 6 9.89 -18.79 -31.67
C VAL A 6 10.44 -18.00 -30.47
N ARG A 7 11.55 -17.26 -30.66
CA ARG A 7 12.20 -16.50 -29.59
C ARG A 7 11.45 -15.21 -29.21
N ARG A 8 10.53 -14.72 -30.06
CA ARG A 8 9.71 -13.52 -29.77
C ARG A 8 8.49 -13.78 -28.89
N MET A 9 8.14 -15.04 -28.62
CA MET A 9 7.03 -15.42 -27.71
C MET A 9 7.49 -15.78 -26.28
N GLY A 10 8.77 -15.58 -25.96
CA GLY A 10 9.38 -16.04 -24.71
C GLY A 10 9.07 -15.20 -23.46
N ALA A 11 8.47 -14.01 -23.59
CA ALA A 11 8.24 -13.10 -22.46
C ALA A 11 7.26 -13.68 -21.42
N PHE A 12 6.35 -14.57 -21.83
CA PHE A 12 5.37 -15.22 -20.95
C PHE A 12 5.86 -16.53 -20.31
N ARG A 13 7.12 -16.96 -20.55
CA ARG A 13 7.64 -18.24 -20.01
C ARG A 13 8.29 -18.13 -18.63
N SER A 14 8.39 -16.92 -18.07
CA SER A 14 8.92 -16.74 -16.71
C SER A 14 7.77 -16.87 -15.70
N PRO A 15 7.70 -17.95 -14.89
CA PRO A 15 6.67 -18.09 -13.87
C PRO A 15 6.72 -16.95 -12.86
N ARG A 16 7.90 -16.35 -12.64
CA ARG A 16 8.05 -15.12 -11.85
C ARG A 16 7.30 -13.95 -12.46
N LEU A 17 7.55 -13.63 -13.74
CA LEU A 17 6.92 -12.48 -14.40
C LEU A 17 5.41 -12.66 -14.46
N LEU A 18 4.94 -13.87 -14.77
CA LEU A 18 3.52 -14.18 -14.79
C LEU A 18 2.88 -14.00 -13.40
N SER A 19 3.48 -14.58 -12.34
CA SER A 19 2.97 -14.43 -10.98
C SER A 19 2.93 -12.98 -10.51
N THR A 20 3.98 -12.20 -10.80
CA THR A 20 4.01 -10.77 -10.45
C THR A 20 2.98 -9.98 -11.24
N ALA A 21 2.81 -10.25 -12.54
CA ALA A 21 1.81 -9.58 -13.37
C ALA A 21 0.39 -9.89 -12.88
N VAL A 22 0.09 -11.16 -12.61
CA VAL A 22 -1.24 -11.58 -12.10
C VAL A 22 -1.55 -10.93 -10.75
N ALA A 23 -0.60 -10.94 -9.81
CA ALA A 23 -0.78 -10.29 -8.51
C ALA A 23 -0.99 -8.77 -8.65
N THR A 24 -0.24 -8.13 -9.55
CA THR A 24 -0.38 -6.69 -9.84
C THR A 24 -1.75 -6.36 -10.41
N LEU A 25 -2.21 -7.13 -11.40
CA LEU A 25 -3.53 -6.92 -12.00
C LEU A 25 -4.65 -7.15 -10.98
N ALA A 26 -4.54 -8.18 -10.14
CA ALA A 26 -5.51 -8.44 -9.07
C ALA A 26 -5.56 -7.32 -8.02
N ALA A 27 -4.43 -6.69 -7.69
CA ALA A 27 -4.37 -5.61 -6.72
C ALA A 27 -4.81 -4.24 -7.27
N VAL A 28 -4.81 -4.04 -8.59
CA VAL A 28 -5.07 -2.73 -9.21
C VAL A 28 -6.41 -2.68 -9.91
N LEU A 29 -6.71 -3.65 -10.78
CA LEU A 29 -7.88 -3.59 -11.67
C LEU A 29 -9.22 -3.41 -10.93
N PRO A 30 -9.50 -4.13 -9.82
CA PRO A 30 -10.77 -3.97 -9.12
C PRO A 30 -10.97 -2.57 -8.53
N PHE A 31 -9.89 -1.85 -8.27
CA PHE A 31 -9.91 -0.57 -7.55
C PHE A 31 -9.76 0.65 -8.46
N LEU A 32 -9.58 0.46 -9.78
CA LEU A 32 -9.53 1.59 -10.73
C LEU A 32 -10.81 2.44 -10.70
N GLY A 33 -11.95 1.84 -10.36
CA GLY A 33 -13.21 2.57 -10.16
C GLY A 33 -13.12 3.63 -9.05
N ALA A 34 -12.30 3.40 -8.02
CA ALA A 34 -12.12 4.34 -6.90
C ALA A 34 -11.54 5.68 -7.35
N LEU A 35 -10.82 5.73 -8.48
CA LEU A 35 -10.29 6.98 -9.02
C LEU A 35 -11.38 7.98 -9.44
N HIS A 36 -12.62 7.51 -9.63
CA HIS A 36 -13.78 8.36 -9.90
C HIS A 36 -14.59 8.68 -8.62
N GLY A 37 -14.19 8.12 -7.48
CA GLY A 37 -14.78 8.39 -6.18
C GLY A 37 -14.43 9.79 -5.68
N TYR A 38 -15.30 10.33 -4.84
CA TYR A 38 -15.04 11.56 -4.10
C TYR A 38 -14.78 11.25 -2.62
N PHE A 39 -14.38 12.26 -1.86
CA PHE A 39 -14.17 12.14 -0.41
C PHE A 39 -15.43 11.67 0.33
N LEU A 40 -15.24 10.86 1.38
CA LEU A 40 -16.27 10.28 2.22
C LEU A 40 -15.97 10.50 3.71
N SER A 41 -17.00 10.88 4.49
CA SER A 41 -16.95 11.00 5.96
C SER A 41 -15.69 11.71 6.48
N ASP A 42 -14.77 10.96 7.09
CA ASP A 42 -13.62 11.48 7.83
C ASP A 42 -12.53 12.03 6.90
N ASP A 43 -12.60 11.72 5.61
CA ASP A 43 -11.68 12.24 4.59
C ASP A 43 -11.64 13.77 4.61
N PHE A 44 -12.81 14.41 4.72
CA PHE A 44 -12.91 15.86 4.76
C PHE A 44 -12.19 16.44 5.97
N GLY A 45 -12.37 15.82 7.15
CA GLY A 45 -11.74 16.27 8.39
C GLY A 45 -10.22 16.12 8.35
N LEU A 46 -9.74 14.96 7.90
CA LEU A 46 -8.30 14.69 7.80
C LEU A 46 -7.60 15.60 6.78
N ILE A 47 -8.21 15.79 5.61
CA ILE A 47 -7.62 16.64 4.58
C ILE A 47 -7.63 18.10 5.03
N TRP A 48 -8.75 18.59 5.58
CA TRP A 48 -8.85 19.95 6.09
C TRP A 48 -7.84 20.23 7.22
N LEU A 49 -7.62 19.25 8.10
CA LEU A 49 -6.66 19.36 9.18
C LEU A 49 -5.20 19.48 8.68
N LEU A 50 -4.85 18.77 7.61
CA LEU A 50 -3.46 18.54 7.23
C LEU A 50 -2.98 19.37 6.04
N TRP A 51 -3.86 19.75 5.11
CA TRP A 51 -3.46 20.24 3.78
C TRP A 51 -2.64 21.55 3.77
N ASP A 52 -2.80 22.43 4.76
CA ASP A 52 -2.08 23.73 4.82
C ASP A 52 -1.01 23.78 5.92
N LYS A 53 -0.72 22.63 6.55
CA LYS A 53 0.31 22.57 7.60
C LYS A 53 1.71 22.73 6.99
N PRO A 54 2.65 23.42 7.66
CA PRO A 54 4.04 23.49 7.21
C PRO A 54 4.74 22.13 7.34
N PRO A 55 5.76 21.79 6.51
CA PRO A 55 6.46 20.51 6.59
C PRO A 55 7.02 20.17 7.98
N ALA A 56 7.48 21.18 8.72
CA ALA A 56 8.01 21.02 10.08
C ALA A 56 6.97 20.49 11.08
N HIS A 57 5.68 20.71 10.81
CA HIS A 57 4.60 20.19 11.64
C HIS A 57 4.63 18.65 11.73
N PHE A 58 4.87 17.95 10.62
CA PHE A 58 4.87 16.49 10.60
C PHE A 58 6.03 15.87 11.39
N LEU A 59 7.17 16.56 11.44
CA LEU A 59 8.28 16.16 12.30
C LEU A 59 7.94 16.38 13.78
N SER A 60 7.22 17.46 14.09
CA SER A 60 6.78 17.74 15.46
C SER A 60 5.84 16.67 16.01
N LEU A 61 5.04 16.00 15.16
CA LEU A 61 4.12 14.94 15.57
C LEU A 61 4.83 13.72 16.18
N PHE A 62 6.11 13.48 15.87
CA PHE A 62 6.89 12.39 16.50
C PHE A 62 7.27 12.68 17.96
N ALA A 63 7.29 13.95 18.36
CA ALA A 63 7.68 14.38 19.70
C ALA A 63 6.51 15.00 20.49
N ALA A 64 5.36 15.22 19.84
CA ALA A 64 4.22 15.85 20.45
C ALA A 64 3.60 14.95 21.54
N PRO A 65 3.18 15.52 22.69
CA PRO A 65 2.48 14.78 23.73
C PRO A 65 1.07 14.40 23.26
N TRP A 66 0.92 13.18 22.74
CA TRP A 66 -0.34 12.68 22.16
C TRP A 66 -1.50 12.61 23.17
N THR A 67 -1.24 12.64 24.48
CA THR A 67 -2.30 12.65 25.49
C THR A 67 -3.04 14.00 25.58
N GLU A 68 -2.42 15.09 25.14
CA GLU A 68 -3.06 16.42 25.14
C GLU A 68 -4.13 16.54 24.05
N THR A 69 -4.03 15.76 22.98
CA THR A 69 -5.00 15.77 21.87
C THR A 69 -6.25 14.94 22.18
N ILE A 70 -6.18 13.97 23.11
CA ILE A 70 -7.29 13.09 23.51
C ILE A 70 -8.44 13.86 24.20
N TYR A 71 -8.13 14.95 24.90
CA TYR A 71 -9.12 15.75 25.64
C TYR A 71 -9.65 16.97 24.85
N GLY A 72 -9.40 17.04 23.54
CA GLY A 72 -9.96 18.09 22.67
C GLY A 72 -9.31 19.47 22.80
N TYR A 73 -8.20 19.60 23.54
CA TYR A 73 -7.48 20.88 23.64
C TYR A 73 -6.81 21.30 22.33
N ARG A 74 -6.35 20.31 21.54
CA ARG A 74 -5.88 20.47 20.15
C ARG A 74 -6.20 19.19 19.39
N ALA A 75 -7.29 19.18 18.61
CA ALA A 75 -7.54 18.07 17.70
C ALA A 75 -6.46 18.10 16.61
N ASP A 76 -5.58 17.09 16.62
CA ASP A 76 -4.57 16.89 15.58
C ASP A 76 -4.36 15.38 15.35
N GLU A 77 -3.76 15.02 14.21
CA GLU A 77 -3.49 13.63 13.86
C GLU A 77 -2.27 13.13 14.64
N ILE A 78 -2.43 12.01 15.34
CA ILE A 78 -1.41 11.44 16.23
C ILE A 78 -0.47 10.47 15.51
N ARG A 79 -0.75 10.13 14.25
CA ARG A 79 0.03 9.19 13.42
C ARG A 79 0.88 9.98 12.41
N PRO A 80 2.17 10.26 12.70
CA PRO A 80 2.97 11.19 11.90
C PRO A 80 3.14 10.76 10.45
N THR A 81 3.35 9.45 10.22
CA THR A 81 3.53 8.89 8.88
C THR A 81 2.25 8.94 8.05
N LEU A 82 1.10 8.71 8.70
CA LEU A 82 -0.21 8.82 8.08
C LEU A 82 -0.50 10.28 7.71
N ALA A 83 -0.32 11.19 8.66
CA ALA A 83 -0.50 12.63 8.47
C ALA A 83 0.35 13.15 7.31
N PHE A 84 1.63 12.78 7.29
CA PHE A 84 2.55 13.17 6.24
C PHE A 84 2.15 12.62 4.86
N SER A 85 1.61 11.40 4.80
CA SER A 85 1.14 10.82 3.54
C SER A 85 -0.02 11.61 2.92
N TYR A 86 -0.98 12.07 3.73
CA TYR A 86 -2.08 12.91 3.23
C TYR A 86 -1.61 14.30 2.83
N TRP A 87 -0.65 14.85 3.57
CA TRP A 87 -0.03 16.13 3.22
C TRP A 87 0.69 16.07 1.88
N LEU A 88 1.38 14.96 1.58
CA LEU A 88 2.00 14.77 0.26
C LEU A 88 0.97 14.73 -0.86
N ASP A 89 -0.11 13.96 -0.71
CA ASP A 89 -1.17 13.89 -1.72
C ASP A 89 -1.85 15.24 -1.93
N ALA A 90 -2.02 16.02 -0.87
CA ALA A 90 -2.59 17.38 -0.93
C ALA A 90 -1.80 18.33 -1.84
N ARG A 91 -0.52 18.03 -2.15
CA ARG A 91 0.28 18.82 -3.12
C ARG A 91 -0.17 18.65 -4.56
N TRP A 92 -0.86 17.57 -4.89
CA TRP A 92 -1.50 17.38 -6.19
C TRP A 92 -2.89 18.02 -6.27
N GLY A 93 -3.36 18.58 -5.15
CA GLY A 93 -4.64 19.29 -5.02
C GLY A 93 -5.40 18.76 -3.82
N ALA A 94 -5.52 19.57 -2.76
CA ALA A 94 -6.22 19.17 -1.54
C ALA A 94 -7.70 18.79 -1.79
N ALA A 95 -8.37 19.47 -2.73
CA ALA A 95 -9.74 19.16 -3.12
C ALA A 95 -9.85 18.06 -4.21
N ASN A 96 -8.72 17.49 -4.65
CA ASN A 96 -8.70 16.47 -5.69
C ASN A 96 -8.47 15.07 -5.08
N PRO A 97 -9.50 14.20 -5.03
CA PRO A 97 -9.42 12.88 -4.40
C PRO A 97 -8.52 11.90 -5.17
N VAL A 98 -8.23 12.16 -6.44
CA VAL A 98 -7.51 11.22 -7.32
C VAL A 98 -6.14 10.86 -6.75
N GLY A 99 -5.37 11.84 -6.26
CA GLY A 99 -4.04 11.60 -5.69
C GLY A 99 -4.09 10.66 -4.47
N TYR A 100 -5.09 10.86 -3.62
CA TYR A 100 -5.31 10.06 -2.43
C TYR A 100 -5.68 8.60 -2.75
N HIS A 101 -6.57 8.40 -3.73
CA HIS A 101 -6.94 7.06 -4.20
C HIS A 101 -5.76 6.36 -4.88
N VAL A 102 -4.97 7.06 -5.69
CA VAL A 102 -3.75 6.51 -6.30
C VAL A 102 -2.81 6.00 -5.22
N THR A 103 -2.56 6.79 -4.18
CA THR A 103 -1.70 6.38 -3.07
C THR A 103 -2.24 5.14 -2.34
N ASN A 104 -3.56 5.04 -2.09
CA ASN A 104 -4.15 3.85 -1.47
C ASN A 104 -4.01 2.60 -2.35
N ILE A 105 -4.24 2.71 -3.67
CA ILE A 105 -4.06 1.61 -4.62
C ILE A 105 -2.59 1.17 -4.65
N LEU A 106 -1.64 2.11 -4.63
CA LEU A 106 -0.21 1.79 -4.60
C LEU A 106 0.21 1.11 -3.29
N LEU A 107 -0.36 1.52 -2.15
CA LEU A 107 -0.14 0.84 -0.87
C LEU A 107 -0.69 -0.58 -0.88
N HIS A 108 -1.89 -0.80 -1.42
CA HIS A 108 -2.48 -2.13 -1.58
C HIS A 108 -1.64 -3.03 -2.51
N LEU A 109 -1.17 -2.48 -3.63
CA LEU A 109 -0.25 -3.15 -4.53
C LEU A 109 1.05 -3.52 -3.80
N GLY A 110 1.63 -2.60 -3.04
CA GLY A 110 2.82 -2.84 -2.23
C GLY A 110 2.61 -4.01 -1.25
N ASN A 111 1.51 -3.98 -0.49
CA ASN A 111 1.13 -5.05 0.43
C ASN A 111 0.98 -6.39 -0.29
N THR A 112 0.28 -6.41 -1.43
CA THR A 112 0.09 -7.61 -2.24
C THR A 112 1.41 -8.20 -2.74
N LEU A 113 2.33 -7.35 -3.23
CA LEU A 113 3.64 -7.80 -3.71
C LEU A 113 4.55 -8.29 -2.57
N LEU A 114 4.42 -7.72 -1.37
CA LEU A 114 5.12 -8.22 -0.19
C LEU A 114 4.56 -9.57 0.27
N VAL A 115 3.25 -9.79 0.19
CA VAL A 115 2.64 -11.10 0.42
C VAL A 115 3.14 -12.12 -0.61
N LEU A 116 3.21 -11.75 -1.90
CA LEU A 116 3.82 -12.60 -2.94
C LEU A 116 5.27 -12.97 -2.58
N ALA A 117 6.07 -11.98 -2.16
CA ALA A 117 7.47 -12.19 -1.79
C ALA A 117 7.60 -13.12 -0.57
N LEU A 118 6.84 -12.88 0.50
CA LEU A 118 6.82 -13.71 1.70
C LEU A 118 6.32 -15.12 1.43
N ALA A 119 5.29 -15.29 0.60
CA ALA A 119 4.81 -16.61 0.19
C ALA A 119 5.88 -17.36 -0.61
N ARG A 120 6.60 -16.66 -1.49
CA ARG A 120 7.66 -17.25 -2.30
C ARG A 120 8.92 -17.60 -1.50
N SER A 121 9.41 -16.70 -0.65
CA SER A 121 10.68 -16.86 0.06
C SER A 121 10.51 -17.44 1.46
N GLY A 122 9.52 -16.95 2.22
CA GLY A 122 9.24 -17.33 3.60
C GLY A 122 8.57 -18.71 3.71
N ALA A 123 7.47 -18.92 2.99
CA ALA A 123 6.76 -20.20 2.97
C ALA A 123 7.31 -21.18 1.91
N ALA A 124 8.33 -20.77 1.15
CA ALA A 124 8.96 -21.57 0.09
C ALA A 124 7.98 -22.11 -0.97
N LEU A 125 6.84 -21.45 -1.19
CA LEU A 125 5.86 -21.88 -2.20
C LEU A 125 6.44 -21.75 -3.62
N PRO A 126 6.04 -22.63 -4.56
CA PRO A 126 6.31 -22.38 -5.98
C PRO A 126 5.62 -21.08 -6.43
N TRP A 127 6.10 -20.49 -7.53
CA TRP A 127 5.59 -19.21 -8.05
C TRP A 127 4.06 -19.18 -8.23
N LEU A 128 3.45 -20.28 -8.63
CA LEU A 128 2.00 -20.38 -8.77
C LEU A 128 1.28 -20.35 -7.40
N GLY A 129 1.80 -21.06 -6.41
CA GLY A 129 1.25 -21.04 -5.04
C GLY A 129 1.42 -19.67 -4.37
N ALA A 130 2.56 -19.03 -4.59
CA ALA A 130 2.79 -17.67 -4.11
C ALA A 130 1.85 -16.66 -4.79
N ALA A 131 1.60 -16.81 -6.10
CA ALA A 131 0.62 -15.98 -6.81
C ALA A 131 -0.79 -16.19 -6.28
N PHE A 132 -1.18 -17.43 -6.00
CA PHE A 132 -2.49 -17.73 -5.41
C PHE A 132 -2.67 -17.04 -4.05
N ALA A 133 -1.67 -17.12 -3.16
CA ALA A 133 -1.69 -16.42 -1.87
C ALA A 133 -1.81 -14.89 -2.04
N ALA A 134 -1.06 -14.31 -2.97
CA ALA A 134 -1.11 -12.88 -3.25
C ALA A 134 -2.45 -12.43 -3.85
N VAL A 135 -3.04 -13.22 -4.75
CA VAL A 135 -4.36 -12.94 -5.34
C VAL A 135 -5.47 -13.07 -4.29
N LEU A 136 -5.41 -14.09 -3.43
CA LEU A 136 -6.35 -14.23 -2.31
C LEU A 136 -6.29 -13.02 -1.38
N PHE A 137 -5.09 -12.53 -1.06
CA PHE A 137 -4.92 -11.30 -0.32
C PHE A 137 -5.51 -10.10 -1.09
N ALA A 138 -5.09 -9.88 -2.34
CA ALA A 138 -5.47 -8.73 -3.14
C ALA A 138 -6.99 -8.57 -3.32
N LEU A 139 -7.70 -9.70 -3.43
CA LEU A 139 -9.14 -9.77 -3.69
C LEU A 139 -9.98 -10.06 -2.44
N MET A 140 -9.38 -10.05 -1.25
CA MET A 140 -10.11 -10.24 0.01
C MET A 140 -11.15 -9.13 0.18
N PRO A 141 -12.45 -9.44 0.35
CA PRO A 141 -13.50 -8.42 0.45
C PRO A 141 -13.28 -7.41 1.58
N ALA A 142 -12.64 -7.83 2.67
CA ALA A 142 -12.30 -6.96 3.80
C ALA A 142 -11.38 -5.78 3.43
N HIS A 143 -10.64 -5.86 2.31
CA HIS A 143 -9.78 -4.76 1.86
C HIS A 143 -10.51 -3.74 1.00
N ALA A 144 -11.75 -4.01 0.56
CA ALA A 144 -12.48 -3.07 -0.29
C ALA A 144 -12.65 -1.70 0.40
N GLU A 145 -13.03 -1.73 1.68
CA GLU A 145 -13.15 -0.52 2.50
C GLU A 145 -11.79 0.17 2.67
N THR A 146 -10.75 -0.55 3.09
CA THR A 146 -9.43 0.03 3.38
C THR A 146 -8.72 0.62 2.16
N VAL A 147 -9.07 0.18 0.93
CA VAL A 147 -8.48 0.65 -0.32
C VAL A 147 -9.30 1.78 -0.94
N VAL A 148 -10.63 1.64 -0.98
CA VAL A 148 -11.52 2.62 -1.64
C VAL A 148 -11.73 3.85 -0.76
N TRP A 149 -11.89 3.68 0.55
CA TRP A 149 -12.02 4.81 1.47
C TRP A 149 -10.63 5.42 1.73
N ILE A 150 -10.48 6.72 1.49
CA ILE A 150 -9.18 7.40 1.59
C ILE A 150 -8.63 7.27 3.01
N SER A 151 -9.46 7.54 4.01
CA SER A 151 -9.10 7.42 5.44
C SER A 151 -8.72 6.00 5.87
N GLY A 152 -9.17 4.98 5.14
CA GLY A 152 -8.79 3.57 5.32
C GLY A 152 -7.29 3.29 5.13
N ARG A 153 -6.52 4.27 4.63
CA ARG A 153 -5.05 4.24 4.63
C ARG A 153 -4.45 4.01 6.02
N ALA A 154 -5.18 4.40 7.07
CA ALA A 154 -4.81 4.13 8.46
C ALA A 154 -4.47 2.66 8.73
N ASP A 155 -5.06 1.72 7.98
CA ASP A 155 -4.78 0.28 8.09
C ASP A 155 -3.77 -0.20 7.04
N SER A 156 -3.89 0.30 5.80
CA SER A 156 -3.05 -0.12 4.68
C SER A 156 -1.58 0.28 4.84
N LEU A 157 -1.30 1.47 5.38
CA LEU A 157 0.05 1.99 5.53
C LEU A 157 0.85 1.25 6.62
N PRO A 158 0.34 1.03 7.85
CA PRO A 158 1.02 0.20 8.84
C PRO A 158 1.23 -1.25 8.38
N SER A 159 0.25 -1.82 7.65
CA SER A 159 0.36 -3.16 7.07
C SER A 159 1.59 -3.30 6.17
N LEU A 160 1.91 -2.27 5.38
CA LEU A 160 3.11 -2.24 4.53
C LEU A 160 4.39 -2.36 5.36
N PHE A 161 4.52 -1.55 6.41
CA PHE A 161 5.69 -1.58 7.28
C PHE A 161 5.80 -2.89 8.06
N MET A 162 4.67 -3.47 8.47
CA MET A 162 4.64 -4.79 9.11
C MET A 162 5.15 -5.88 8.17
N LEU A 163 4.64 -5.94 6.94
CA LEU A 163 5.05 -6.92 5.93
C LEU A 163 6.52 -6.74 5.53
N LEU A 164 7.00 -5.50 5.39
CA LEU A 164 8.42 -5.18 5.17
C LEU A 164 9.29 -5.69 6.31
N THR A 165 8.85 -5.50 7.57
CA THR A 165 9.57 -5.98 8.76
C THR A 165 9.68 -7.50 8.76
N LEU A 166 8.58 -8.21 8.45
CA LEU A 166 8.58 -9.67 8.35
C LEU A 166 9.53 -10.16 7.25
N LEU A 167 9.51 -9.51 6.08
CA LEU A 167 10.38 -9.86 4.96
C LEU A 167 11.86 -9.59 5.28
N ALA A 168 12.17 -8.45 5.91
CA ALA A 168 13.51 -8.12 6.35
C ALA A 168 14.03 -9.11 7.40
N TYR A 169 13.21 -9.47 8.38
CA TYR A 169 13.54 -10.47 9.40
C TYR A 169 13.79 -11.85 8.78
N HIS A 170 12.97 -12.26 7.80
CA HIS A 170 13.17 -13.49 7.07
C HIS A 170 14.54 -13.52 6.36
N PHE A 171 14.90 -12.45 5.65
CA PHE A 171 16.22 -12.36 4.99
C PHE A 171 17.39 -12.28 5.96
N TRP A 172 17.21 -11.63 7.11
CA TRP A 172 18.23 -11.61 8.15
C TRP A 172 18.49 -13.01 8.71
N ARG A 173 17.44 -13.81 8.97
CA ARG A 173 17.59 -15.19 9.46
C ARG A 173 18.25 -16.11 8.44
N THR A 174 17.85 -16.02 7.18
CA THR A 174 18.40 -16.90 6.13
C THR A 174 19.87 -16.59 5.82
N LYS A 175 20.31 -15.33 5.95
CA LYS A 175 21.73 -14.95 5.83
C LYS A 175 22.62 -15.43 6.99
N ARG A 176 22.06 -15.68 8.18
CA ARG A 176 22.83 -16.18 9.34
C ARG A 176 22.87 -17.70 9.44
N GLY A 177 21.98 -18.40 8.76
CA GLY A 177 21.92 -19.87 8.72
C GLY A 177 22.67 -20.50 7.54
N ALA A 178 23.28 -19.68 6.67
CA ALA A 178 24.14 -20.09 5.55
C ALA A 178 25.59 -19.71 5.88
#